data_AF-A0A2V8FTY2-F1
#
_entry.id   AF-A0A2V8FTY2-F1
#
_cell.length_a   1.000
_cell.length_b   1.000
_cell.length_c   1.000
_cell.angle_alpha   90.00
_cell.angle_beta   90.00
_cell.angle_gamma   90.00
#
_symmetry.space_group_name_H-M   'P 1'
#
loop_
_entity.id
_entity.type
_entity.pdbx_description
1 polymer ?
#
loop_
_entity_poly.entity_id
_entity_poly.type
_entity_poly.pdbx_seq_one_letter_code
_entity_poly.pdbx_strand_id
1 'polypeptide(L)'
;GVDFPYLLYADQIGETLEARRGRAGIRWIRLATDVPTAIVEMIGGRLGWREYIRSLTNVHVEAVFKRGDLLPGLMELALIPYLSLKRGF
;
A
#
# COMPACT_ATOMS: atom_id res chain seq x y z
N GLY A 1 2.25 11.38 -2.06
CA GLY A 1 3.40 10.91 -2.86
C GLY A 1 3.68 11.93 -3.95
N VAL A 2 4.59 11.62 -4.88
CA VAL A 2 4.67 12.36 -6.14
C VAL A 2 3.62 11.77 -7.08
N ASP A 3 2.79 12.61 -7.68
CA ASP A 3 1.72 12.18 -8.60
C ASP A 3 2.29 12.02 -10.02
N PHE A 4 2.92 10.87 -10.27
CA PHE A 4 3.51 10.58 -11.58
C PHE A 4 2.48 10.54 -12.73
N PRO A 5 1.26 10.00 -12.55
CA PRO A 5 0.23 10.09 -13.59
C PRO A 5 -0.11 11.52 -14.00
N TYR A 6 -0.29 12.42 -13.03
CA TYR A 6 -0.52 13.83 -13.33
C TYR A 6 0.68 14.48 -14.02
N LEU A 7 1.91 14.23 -13.53
CA LEU A 7 3.12 14.75 -14.17
C LEU A 7 3.23 14.29 -15.63
N LEU A 8 2.92 13.03 -15.92
CA LEU A 8 2.92 12.51 -17.29
C LEU A 8 1.86 13.22 -18.15
N TYR A 9 0.64 13.39 -17.63
CA TYR A 9 -0.42 14.09 -18.34
C TYR A 9 -0.01 15.53 -18.70
N ALA A 10 0.51 16.27 -17.72
CA ALA A 10 0.94 17.65 -17.90
C ALA A 10 2.11 17.78 -18.89
N ASP A 11 3.08 16.86 -18.84
CA ASP A 11 4.17 16.79 -19.83
C ASP A 11 3.63 16.59 -21.26
N GLN A 12 2.65 15.68 -21.43
CA GLN A 12 2.06 15.37 -22.73
C GLN A 12 1.28 16.52 -23.37
N ILE A 13 0.70 17.43 -22.56
CA ILE A 13 -0.01 18.61 -23.05
C ILE A 13 0.90 19.85 -23.15
N GLY A 14 2.19 19.70 -22.88
CA GLY A 14 3.18 20.79 -22.95
C GLY A 14 3.12 21.77 -21.78
N GLU A 15 2.54 21.38 -20.64
CA GLU A 15 2.61 22.19 -19.43
C GLU A 15 4.03 22.21 -18.87
N THR A 16 4.44 23.37 -18.35
CA THR A 16 5.75 23.49 -17.69
C THR A 16 5.67 22.89 -16.29
N LEU A 17 6.47 21.85 -16.04
CA LEU A 17 6.50 21.15 -14.78
C LEU A 17 7.58 21.65 -13.84
N GLU A 18 7.20 21.95 -12.60
CA GLU A 18 8.15 22.15 -11.52
C GLU A 18 8.71 20.82 -11.01
N ALA A 19 10.00 20.79 -10.70
CA ALA A 19 10.62 19.61 -10.09
C ALA A 19 9.97 19.27 -8.74
N ARG A 20 9.37 18.09 -8.65
CA ARG A 20 8.79 17.54 -7.41
C ARG A 20 9.74 16.51 -6.80
N ARG A 21 9.86 16.51 -5.46
CA ARG A 21 10.60 15.49 -4.70
C ARG A 21 9.68 14.79 -3.72
N GLY A 22 9.75 13.46 -3.69
CA GLY A 22 9.10 12.66 -2.66
C GLY A 22 9.81 12.81 -1.31
N ARG A 23 9.05 12.72 -0.21
CA ARG A 23 9.63 12.71 1.13
C ARG A 23 10.30 11.36 1.40
N ALA A 24 11.60 11.38 1.71
CA ALA A 24 12.34 10.20 2.12
C ALA A 24 11.90 9.71 3.51
N GLY A 25 12.09 8.42 3.79
CA GLY A 25 11.80 7.80 5.09
C GLY A 25 10.32 7.46 5.33
N ILE A 26 9.44 7.70 4.36
CA ILE A 26 8.03 7.29 4.46
C ILE A 26 7.91 5.80 4.14
N ARG A 27 7.41 5.02 5.09
CA ARG A 27 7.09 3.61 4.92
C ARG A 27 5.61 3.44 4.66
N TRP A 28 5.30 2.79 3.54
CA TRP A 28 3.95 2.49 3.10
C TRP A 28 3.66 1.02 3.40
N ILE A 29 2.45 0.70 3.80
CA ILE A 29 1.98 -0.67 3.91
C ILE A 29 0.63 -0.80 3.22
N ARG A 30 0.35 -2.00 2.70
CA ARG A 30 -0.99 -2.38 2.28
C ARG A 30 -1.43 -3.55 3.14
N LEU A 31 -2.22 -3.27 4.17
CA LEU A 31 -2.58 -4.28 5.18
C LEU A 31 -3.34 -5.47 4.55
N ALA A 32 -4.16 -5.19 3.54
CA ALA A 32 -4.98 -6.20 2.87
C ALA A 32 -4.16 -7.34 2.23
N THR A 33 -2.94 -7.06 1.74
CA THR A 33 -2.06 -8.06 1.14
C THR A 33 -0.94 -8.45 2.08
N ASP A 34 -0.35 -7.49 2.78
CA ASP A 34 0.88 -7.72 3.55
C ASP A 34 0.61 -8.52 4.83
N VAL A 35 -0.60 -8.42 5.41
CA VAL A 35 -0.98 -9.20 6.61
C VAL A 35 -1.16 -10.69 6.28
N PRO A 36 -1.98 -11.09 5.27
CA PRO A 36 -2.08 -12.50 4.87
C PRO A 36 -0.72 -13.11 4.51
N THR A 37 0.10 -12.42 3.72
CA THR A 37 1.43 -12.90 3.35
C THR A 37 2.32 -13.07 4.59
N ALA A 38 2.32 -12.09 5.50
CA ALA A 38 3.09 -12.20 6.75
C ALA A 38 2.63 -13.39 7.60
N ILE A 39 1.33 -13.69 7.66
CA ILE A 39 0.80 -14.88 8.36
C ILE A 39 1.35 -16.17 7.73
N VAL A 40 1.33 -16.28 6.40
CA VAL A 40 1.87 -17.45 5.69
C VAL A 40 3.37 -17.63 5.98
N GLU A 41 4.14 -16.55 5.96
CA GLU A 41 5.57 -16.57 6.29
C GLU A 41 5.85 -16.91 7.76
N MET A 42 4.98 -16.47 8.69
CA MET A 42 5.05 -16.83 10.11
C MET A 42 4.77 -18.32 10.34
N ILE A 43 3.74 -18.87 9.68
CA ILE A 43 3.44 -20.32 9.73
C ILE A 43 4.61 -21.11 9.15
N GLY A 44 5.24 -20.61 8.09
CA GLY A 44 6.43 -21.20 7.50
C GLY A 44 7.72 -21.03 8.32
N GLY A 45 7.68 -20.38 9.48
CA GLY A 45 8.82 -20.15 10.35
C GLY A 45 9.88 -19.18 9.80
N ARG A 46 9.57 -18.49 8.69
CA ARG A 46 10.49 -17.55 8.02
C ARG A 46 10.38 -16.13 8.55
N LEU A 47 9.29 -15.82 9.26
CA LEU A 47 9.05 -14.51 9.87
C LEU A 47 8.67 -14.66 11.34
N GLY A 48 9.35 -13.93 12.23
CA GLY A 48 8.96 -13.84 13.63
C GLY A 48 7.79 -12.88 13.83
N TRP A 49 6.73 -13.29 14.53
CA TRP A 49 5.57 -12.43 14.81
C TRP A 49 5.95 -11.11 15.50
N ARG A 50 6.94 -11.15 16.42
CA ARG A 50 7.46 -9.97 17.13
C ARG A 50 8.15 -8.98 16.19
N GLU A 51 8.87 -9.50 15.20
CA GLU A 51 9.60 -8.69 14.21
C GLU A 51 8.61 -7.97 13.29
N TYR A 52 7.54 -8.66 12.89
CA TYR A 52 6.46 -8.07 12.11
C TYR A 52 5.73 -6.96 12.88
N ILE A 53 5.32 -7.17 14.13
CA ILE A 53 4.66 -6.10 14.92
C ILE A 53 5.61 -4.90 15.11
N ARG A 54 6.91 -5.16 15.32
CA ARG A 54 7.91 -4.10 15.42
C ARG A 54 8.05 -3.31 14.12
N SER A 55 7.92 -3.96 12.95
CA SER A 55 7.96 -3.26 11.66
C SER A 55 6.72 -2.38 11.43
N LEU A 56 5.54 -2.82 11.89
CA LEU A 56 4.28 -2.06 11.81
C LEU A 56 4.29 -0.77 12.62
N THR A 57 5.00 -0.76 13.76
CA THR A 57 5.13 0.44 14.64
C THR A 57 5.77 1.62 13.90
N ASN A 58 6.45 1.32 12.81
CA ASN A 58 7.26 2.22 12.03
C ASN A 58 6.57 2.62 10.70
N VAL A 59 5.39 2.11 10.40
CA VAL A 59 4.66 2.44 9.16
C VAL A 59 4.00 3.82 9.27
N HIS A 60 4.07 4.58 8.18
CA HIS A 60 3.58 5.97 8.15
C HIS A 60 2.28 6.14 7.37
N VAL A 61 2.07 5.32 6.33
CA VAL A 61 0.93 5.47 5.41
C VAL A 61 0.35 4.10 5.11
N GLU A 62 -0.95 3.95 5.33
CA GLU A 62 -1.75 2.83 4.84
C GLU A 62 -2.30 3.20 3.45
N ALA A 63 -2.19 2.28 2.49
CA ALA A 63 -2.46 2.56 1.08
C ALA A 63 -3.95 2.72 0.71
N VAL A 64 -4.88 2.22 1.52
CA VAL A 64 -6.30 2.01 1.17
C VAL A 64 -7.26 2.44 2.29
N PHE A 65 -6.93 2.10 3.53
CA PHE A 65 -7.68 2.39 4.74
C PHE A 65 -7.29 3.76 5.30
N LYS A 66 -7.99 4.79 4.85
CA LYS A 66 -7.89 6.14 5.40
C LYS A 66 -9.09 6.43 6.31
N ARG A 67 -8.86 6.87 7.55
CA ARG A 67 -9.96 7.17 8.50
C ARG A 67 -10.97 8.22 8.00
N GLY A 68 -10.50 9.18 7.19
CA GLY A 68 -11.34 10.23 6.61
C GLY A 68 -11.98 9.87 5.27
N ASP A 69 -11.66 8.70 4.70
CA ASP A 69 -12.23 8.21 3.45
C ASP A 69 -12.25 6.67 3.46
N LEU A 70 -13.35 6.11 3.95
CA LEU A 70 -13.48 4.67 4.22
C LEU A 70 -13.95 3.88 3.00
N LEU A 71 -14.48 4.54 1.96
CA LEU A 71 -15.05 3.88 0.78
C LEU A 71 -14.03 3.00 0.05
N PRO A 72 -12.78 3.43 -0.20
CA PRO A 72 -11.77 2.59 -0.81
C PRO A 72 -11.48 1.33 0.00
N GLY A 73 -11.40 1.45 1.33
CA GLY A 73 -11.16 0.33 2.24
C GLY A 73 -12.28 -0.71 2.22
N LEU A 74 -13.54 -0.27 2.19
CA LEU A 74 -14.69 -1.18 2.10
C LEU A 74 -14.72 -1.93 0.76
N MET A 75 -14.46 -1.24 -0.34
CA MET A 75 -14.39 -1.86 -1.67
C MET A 75 -13.26 -2.90 -1.75
N GLU A 76 -12.11 -2.59 -1.15
CA GLU A 76 -11.00 -3.53 -1.08
C GLU A 76 -11.38 -4.79 -0.31
N LEU A 77 -11.99 -4.65 0.88
CA LEU A 77 -12.48 -5.80 1.66
C LEU A 77 -13.48 -6.66 0.89
N ALA A 78 -14.40 -6.02 0.14
CA ALA A 78 -15.36 -6.73 -0.69
C ALA A 78 -14.69 -7.49 -1.86
N LEU A 79 -13.60 -6.95 -2.39
CA LEU A 79 -12.86 -7.55 -3.51
C LEU A 79 -11.86 -8.61 -3.08
N ILE A 80 -11.42 -8.63 -1.82
CA ILE A 80 -10.45 -9.61 -1.31
C ILE A 80 -10.83 -11.04 -1.72
N PRO A 81 -12.03 -11.58 -1.39
CA PRO A 81 -12.36 -12.97 -1.72
C PRO A 81 -12.25 -13.27 -3.23
N TYR A 82 -12.74 -12.34 -4.06
CA TYR A 82 -12.69 -12.47 -5.52
C TYR A 82 -11.25 -12.48 -6.04
N LEU A 83 -10.40 -11.56 -5.53
CA LEU A 83 -9.01 -11.45 -5.95
C LEU A 83 -8.19 -12.65 -5.50
N SER A 84 -8.41 -13.16 -4.28
CA SER A 84 -7.76 -14.38 -3.77
C SER A 84 -8.03 -15.59 -4.65
N LEU A 85 -9.28 -15.77 -5.06
CA LEU A 85 -9.70 -16.89 -5.91
C LEU A 85 -9.13 -16.79 -7.32
N LYS A 86 -9.05 -15.58 -7.89
CA LYS A 86 -8.70 -15.37 -9.30
C LYS A 86 -7.21 -15.20 -9.55
N ARG A 87 -6.47 -14.59 -8.62
CA ARG A 87 -5.05 -14.24 -8.79
C ARG A 87 -4.11 -15.00 -7.85
N GLY A 88 -4.64 -15.65 -6.81
CA GLY A 88 -3.82 -16.07 -5.67
C GLY A 88 -3.38 -14.88 -4.82
N PHE A 89 -2.83 -15.18 -3.65
CA PHE A 89 -2.19 -14.21 -2.76
C PHE A 89 -0.68 -14.43 -2.75
#